data_AF-A0A822ASW7-F1
#
_entry.id   AF-A0A822ASW7-F1
#
_cell.length_a   1.000
_cell.length_b   1.000
_cell.length_c   1.000
_cell.angle_alpha   90.00
_cell.angle_beta   90.00
_cell.angle_gamma   90.00
#
_symmetry.space_group_name_H-M   'P 1'
#
loop_
_entity.id
_entity.type
_entity.pdbx_description
1 polymer ?
#
loop_
_entity_poly.entity_id
_entity_poly.type
_entity_poly.pdbx_seq_one_letter_code
_entity_poly.pdbx_strand_id
1 'polypeptide(L)' 'MIVTEYAGHAREFVRSIQLADWAGIVVASGDGLLYEIVNGLMSRNDWQDAIKLPIGHLPCGSGNAFITNIVRYS' A
#
# COMPACT_ATOMS: atom_id res chain seq x y z
N MET A 1 -13.57 4.54 -4.50
CA MET A 1 -12.31 5.32 -4.38
C MET A 1 -12.17 5.74 -2.93
N ILE A 2 -11.06 5.40 -2.28
CA ILE A 2 -10.80 5.70 -0.87
C ILE A 2 -9.54 6.53 -0.80
N VAL A 3 -9.61 7.64 -0.06
CA VAL A 3 -8.46 8.53 0.15
C VAL A 3 -7.90 8.22 1.53
N THR A 4 -6.61 7.89 1.58
CA THR A 4 -5.92 7.60 2.84
C THR A 4 -5.55 8.91 3.54
N GLU A 5 -6.26 9.26 4.61
CA GLU A 5 -6.05 10.50 5.35
C GLU A 5 -4.83 10.50 6.29
N TYR A 6 -4.34 9.33 6.72
CA TYR A 6 -3.21 9.20 7.64
C TYR A 6 -2.37 7.93 7.40
N ALA A 7 -1.14 7.90 7.91
CA ALA A 7 -0.24 6.75 7.82
C ALA A 7 -0.82 5.54 8.59
N GLY A 8 -0.87 4.37 7.97
CA GLY A 8 -1.50 3.17 8.53
C GLY A 8 -3.00 3.03 8.24
N HIS A 9 -3.65 4.07 7.71
CA HIS A 9 -5.07 3.98 7.33
C HIS A 9 -5.30 2.94 6.23
N ALA A 10 -4.39 2.88 5.25
CA ALA A 10 -4.44 1.84 4.21
C ALA A 10 -4.37 0.45 4.82
N ARG A 11 -3.43 0.22 5.74
CA ARG A 11 -3.26 -1.07 6.42
C ARG A 11 -4.53 -1.50 7.15
N GLU A 12 -5.16 -0.60 7.91
CA GLU A 12 -6.40 -0.87 8.64
C GLU A 12 -7.55 -1.20 7.68
N PHE A 13 -7.63 -0.45 6.57
CA PHE A 13 -8.62 -0.67 5.54
C PHE A 13 -8.47 -2.05 4.89
N VAL A 14 -7.27 -2.43 4.41
CA VAL A 14 -7.09 -3.76 3.80
C VAL A 14 -7.30 -4.90 4.79
N ARG A 15 -7.15 -4.66 6.09
CA ARG A 15 -7.47 -5.63 7.13
C ARG A 15 -8.98 -5.80 7.34
N SER A 16 -9.78 -4.76 7.08
CA SER A 16 -11.24 -4.81 7.28
C SER A 16 -12.03 -5.14 6.01
N ILE A 17 -11.45 -5.01 4.81
CA ILE A 17 -12.17 -5.38 3.57
C ILE A 17 -12.46 -6.88 3.47
N GLN A 18 -13.56 -7.21 2.82
CA GLN A 18 -13.83 -8.56 2.35
C GLN A 18 -13.29 -8.72 0.93
N LEU A 19 -12.34 -9.62 0.72
CA LEU A 19 -11.68 -9.82 -0.58
C LEU A 19 -12.66 -10.15 -1.72
N ALA A 20 -13.80 -10.78 -1.39
CA ALA A 20 -14.84 -11.14 -2.36
C ALA A 20 -15.52 -9.92 -3.02
N ASP A 21 -15.55 -8.77 -2.33
CA ASP A 21 -16.18 -7.55 -2.84
C ASP A 21 -15.24 -6.74 -3.75
N TRP A 22 -13.96 -7.12 -3.83
CA TRP A 22 -12.93 -6.37 -4.55
C TRP A 22 -12.33 -7.21 -5.67
N ALA A 23 -12.40 -6.70 -6.91
CA ALA A 23 -11.73 -7.33 -8.04
C ALA A 23 -10.22 -7.03 -8.10
N GLY A 24 -9.77 -5.98 -7.41
CA GLY A 24 -8.39 -5.48 -7.45
C GLY A 24 -8.21 -4.26 -6.54
N ILE A 25 -6.95 -3.99 -6.16
CA ILE A 25 -6.57 -2.80 -5.41
C ILE A 25 -5.70 -1.93 -6.32
N VAL A 26 -6.04 -0.64 -6.43
CA VAL A 26 -5.20 0.32 -7.14
C VAL A 26 -4.67 1.35 -6.15
N VAL A 27 -3.35 1.47 -6.07
CA VAL A 27 -2.61 2.31 -5.14
C VAL A 27 -2.04 3.49 -5.90
N ALA A 28 -2.61 4.68 -5.72
CA ALA A 28 -2.10 5.91 -6.33
C ALA A 28 -1.34 6.75 -5.30
N SER A 29 -0.04 6.48 -5.11
CA SER A 29 0.80 7.16 -4.11
C SER A 29 2.31 6.91 -4.37
N GLY A 30 3.18 7.27 -3.43
CA GLY A 30 4.58 6.83 -3.41
C GLY A 30 4.74 5.40 -2.83
N ASP A 31 5.96 4.87 -2.85
CA ASP A 31 6.26 3.46 -2.52
C ASP A 31 5.83 3.03 -1.10
N GLY A 32 5.73 3.97 -0.16
CA GLY A 32 5.35 3.70 1.22
C GLY A 32 3.94 3.12 1.38
N LEU A 33 2.98 3.54 0.54
CA LEU A 33 1.60 3.09 0.66
C LEU A 33 1.41 1.65 0.20
N LEU A 34 2.16 1.23 -0.82
CA LEU A 34 2.18 -0.15 -1.28
C LEU A 34 2.65 -1.10 -0.16
N TYR A 35 3.70 -0.69 0.57
CA TYR A 35 4.24 -1.47 1.67
C TYR A 35 3.22 -1.63 2.82
N GLU A 36 2.45 -0.58 3.14
CA GLU A 36 1.37 -0.67 4.13
C GLU A 36 0.28 -1.65 3.70
N ILE A 37 -0.10 -1.64 2.43
CA ILE A 37 -1.15 -2.48 1.89
C ILE A 37 -0.73 -3.95 1.89
N VAL A 38 0.48 -4.25 1.40
CA VAL A 38 1.01 -5.62 1.38
C VAL A 38 1.14 -6.17 2.79
N ASN A 39 1.67 -5.39 3.74
CA ASN A 39 1.73 -5.81 5.14
C ASN A 39 0.34 -5.97 5.77
N GLY A 40 -0.62 -5.13 5.39
CA GLY A 40 -2.02 -5.25 5.78
C GLY A 40 -2.61 -6.59 5.33
N LEU A 41 -2.45 -6.93 4.05
CA LEU A 41 -2.90 -8.19 3.46
C LEU A 41 -2.22 -9.41 4.10
N MET A 42 -0.90 -9.35 4.31
CA MET A 42 -0.13 -10.42 4.96
C MET A 42 -0.47 -10.61 6.43
N SER A 43 -0.97 -9.58 7.12
CA SER A 43 -1.37 -9.68 8.52
C SER A 43 -2.72 -10.38 8.74
N ARG A 44 -3.41 -10.76 7.66
CA ARG A 44 -4.70 -11.44 7.73
C ARG A 44 -4.53 -12.96 7.77
N ASN A 45 -5.51 -13.65 8.36
CA ASN A 45 -5.50 -15.12 8.38
C ASN A 45 -5.69 -15.72 6.97
N ASP A 46 -6.38 -15.02 6.08
CA ASP A 46 -6.65 -15.36 4.68
C ASP A 46 -5.62 -14.76 3.70
N TRP A 47 -4.40 -14.44 4.17
CA TRP A 47 -3.38 -13.75 3.36
C TRP A 47 -3.06 -14.44 2.04
N GLN A 48 -3.17 -15.77 1.97
CA GLN A 48 -2.91 -16.56 0.76
C GLN A 48 -3.91 -16.27 -0.36
N ASP A 49 -5.15 -15.96 -0.01
CA ASP A 49 -6.16 -15.51 -0.97
C ASP A 49 -6.09 -13.99 -1.16
N ALA A 50 -5.75 -13.26 -0.11
CA ALA A 50 -5.58 -11.81 -0.14
C ALA A 50 -4.50 -11.36 -1.13
N ILE A 51 -3.37 -12.07 -1.18
CA ILE A 51 -2.25 -11.77 -2.08
C ILE A 51 -2.53 -12.12 -3.55
N LYS A 52 -3.56 -12.93 -3.83
CA LYS A 52 -3.99 -13.23 -5.22
C LYS A 52 -4.75 -12.07 -5.85
N LEU A 53 -5.22 -11.13 -5.05
CA LEU A 53 -5.96 -9.97 -5.51
C LEU A 53 -5.01 -9.04 -6.27
N PRO A 54 -5.30 -8.66 -7.52
CA PRO A 54 -4.38 -7.89 -8.34
C PRO A 54 -4.16 -6.50 -7.74
N ILE A 55 -2.90 -6.13 -7.51
CA ILE A 55 -2.50 -4.83 -6.96
C ILE A 55 -1.84 -4.01 -8.07
N GLY A 56 -2.49 -2.93 -8.49
CA GLY A 56 -1.92 -1.94 -9.40
C GLY A 56 -1.28 -0.80 -8.62
N HIS A 57 -0.02 -0.49 -8.89
CA HIS A 57 0.65 0.68 -8.32
C HIS A 57 0.73 1.78 -9.38
N LEU A 58 0.09 2.91 -9.10
CA LEU A 58 0.20 4.15 -9.84
C LEU A 58 1.16 5.06 -9.06
N PRO A 59 2.43 5.16 -9.48
CA PRO A 59 3.38 6.04 -8.83
C PRO A 59 2.92 7.48 -9.03
N CYS A 60 2.35 8.06 -7.98
CA CYS A 60 1.85 9.43 -7.97
C CYS A 60 2.62 10.29 -6.96
N GLY A 61 3.85 9.88 -6.64
CA GLY A 61 4.75 10.58 -5.73
C GLY A 61 5.76 11.47 -6.45
N SER A 62 5.91 12.71 -5.99
CA SER A 62 7.15 13.48 -6.14
C SER A 62 8.20 12.86 -5.22
N GLY A 63 9.17 12.10 -5.74
CA GLY A 63 10.21 11.52 -4.90
C GLY A 63 10.87 12.58 -4.00
N ASN A 64 10.82 12.40 -2.68
CA ASN A 64 11.65 13.15 -1.72
C ASN A 64 11.76 12.45 -0.35
N ALA A 65 12.14 11.17 -0.34
CA ALA A 65 12.59 10.52 0.90
C ALA A 65 13.66 9.44 0.70
N PHE A 66 13.80 8.86 -0.50
CA PHE A 66 14.90 7.92 -0.74
C PHE A 66 16.21 8.60 -1.18
N ILE A 67 16.17 9.85 -1.65
CA ILE A 67 17.35 10.58 -2.16
C ILE A 67 18.08 11.39 -1.06
N THR A 68 17.48 11.61 0.11
CA THR A 68 18.15 12.42 1.16
C THR A 68 19.28 11.69 1.89
N ASN A 69 19.43 10.36 1.74
CA ASN A 69 20.42 9.59 2.49
C ASN A 69 21.67 9.18 1.67
N ILE A 70 21.74 9.52 0.38
CA ILE A 70 22.96 9.33 -0.44
C ILE A 70 23.70 10.65 -0.70
N VAL A 71 23.02 11.81 -0.61
CA VAL A 71 23.67 13.14 -0.74
C VAL A 71 24.08 13.68 0.63
N ARG A 72 24.76 12.86 1.43
CA ARG A 72 25.49 13.34 2.62
C ARG A 72 26.89 12.74 2.71
N TYR A 73 27.52 12.61 1.54
CA TYR A 73 28.98 12.68 1.42
C TYR A 73 29.33 14.07 0.88
N SER A 74 29.51 15.02 1.80
CA SER A 74 30.29 16.25 1.62
C SER A 74 30.78 16.68 2.98
#